data_AF-A0A9E5UQD4-F1
#
_entry.id   AF-A0A9E5UQD4-F1
#
_cell.length_a   1.000
_cell.length_b   1.000
_cell.length_c   1.000
_cell.angle_alpha   90.00
_cell.angle_beta   90.00
_cell.angle_gamma   90.00
#
_symmetry.space_group_name_H-M   'P 1'
#
loop_
_entity.id
_entity.type
_entity.pdbx_description
1 polymer ?
#
loop_
_entity_poly.entity_id
_entity_poly.type
_entity_poly.pdbx_seq_one_letter_code
_entity_poly.pdbx_strand_id
1 'polypeptide(L)'
;MKWRLLGAASVVVALSVPQSLSNPDSNPVLQVGIIQRFGTNPSDEIRLSAPSGSSLTLTAPDGETIATTSVTIGIYQSALTPPETIQRLILSSHRSFESAEASGQVWSELGIDTELAQPDEWQVWAHRDYDLAGLAQIYEWAEANERVNVRWHQETRRYAPLLQWQVGDQVFRDTQLLITTTADRTLVNDLPYAGTLRLQPNAYGNYTLVNTVPIETYLRGVVPHEIGYQAPQAAVEAQAILARTYALQNRHRFAIDNYELCADTQCQVYKGLDGTAWMADQAIATTAGQVLTYEGQLADAVYSSTTGGIT
;
A
#
# COMPACT_ATOMS: atom_id res chain seq x y z
N MET A 1 -27.16 -60.49 37.68
CA MET A 1 -26.56 -59.16 37.43
C MET A 1 -25.92 -59.19 36.04
N LYS A 2 -26.53 -58.52 35.06
CA LYS A 2 -26.11 -58.52 33.64
C LYS A 2 -25.04 -57.44 33.44
N TRP A 3 -23.88 -57.80 32.89
CA TRP A 3 -22.88 -56.85 32.41
C TRP A 3 -23.22 -56.49 30.96
N ARG A 4 -23.45 -55.20 30.69
CA ARG A 4 -23.64 -54.66 29.33
C ARG A 4 -22.28 -54.18 28.82
N LEU A 5 -21.85 -54.72 27.68
CA LEU A 5 -20.79 -54.16 26.86
C LEU A 5 -21.27 -52.82 26.27
N LEU A 6 -20.56 -51.74 26.55
CA LEU A 6 -20.70 -50.46 25.86
C LEU A 6 -19.79 -50.52 24.62
N GLY A 7 -20.42 -50.49 23.44
CA GLY A 7 -19.74 -50.38 22.16
C GLY A 7 -19.15 -48.97 22.00
N ALA A 8 -17.92 -48.91 21.49
CA ALA A 8 -17.29 -47.67 21.07
C ALA A 8 -17.99 -47.17 19.81
N ALA A 9 -18.68 -46.04 19.91
CA ALA A 9 -19.18 -45.31 18.76
C ALA A 9 -18.04 -44.41 18.23
N SER A 10 -17.46 -44.78 17.09
CA SER A 10 -16.56 -43.91 16.35
C SER A 10 -17.36 -42.74 15.79
N VAL A 11 -17.17 -41.55 16.37
CA VAL A 11 -17.69 -40.30 15.80
C VAL A 11 -16.80 -39.96 14.60
N VAL A 12 -17.30 -40.23 13.40
CA VAL A 12 -16.73 -39.66 12.18
C VAL A 12 -17.14 -38.20 12.14
N VAL A 13 -16.23 -37.31 12.51
CA VAL A 13 -16.39 -35.87 12.27
C VAL A 13 -16.21 -35.66 10.78
N ALA A 14 -17.31 -35.61 10.04
CA ALA A 14 -17.30 -35.12 8.68
C ALA A 14 -17.00 -33.61 8.74
N LEU A 15 -15.78 -33.23 8.39
CA LEU A 15 -15.44 -31.84 8.09
C LEU A 15 -16.27 -31.43 6.89
N SER A 16 -17.38 -30.74 7.14
CA SER A 16 -18.12 -30.03 6.11
C SER A 16 -17.23 -28.89 5.61
N VAL A 17 -16.74 -29.01 4.38
CA VAL A 17 -16.11 -27.90 3.66
C VAL A 17 -17.17 -26.81 3.53
N PRO A 18 -16.98 -25.62 4.14
CA PRO A 18 -17.90 -24.51 3.90
C PRO A 18 -17.87 -24.17 2.41
N GLN A 19 -19.05 -23.99 1.82
CA GLN A 19 -19.16 -23.51 0.44
C GLN A 19 -18.44 -22.17 0.32
N SER A 20 -17.60 -22.09 -0.72
CA SER A 20 -16.73 -20.98 -1.04
C SER A 20 -17.46 -19.63 -1.07
N LEU A 21 -17.07 -18.71 -0.20
CA LEU A 21 -17.13 -17.28 -0.52
C LEU A 21 -15.92 -16.95 -1.41
N SER A 22 -15.90 -17.50 -2.61
CA SER A 22 -15.00 -17.01 -3.66
C SER A 22 -15.85 -16.77 -4.89
N ASN A 23 -15.80 -15.55 -5.38
CA ASN A 23 -15.95 -15.32 -6.79
C ASN A 23 -14.55 -15.60 -7.36
N PRO A 24 -14.26 -16.81 -7.89
CA PRO A 24 -12.93 -17.14 -8.42
C PRO A 24 -12.49 -16.22 -9.58
N ASP A 25 -13.41 -15.39 -10.09
CA ASP A 25 -13.19 -14.37 -11.11
C ASP A 25 -12.64 -13.03 -10.58
N SER A 26 -12.49 -12.84 -9.26
CA SER A 26 -11.91 -11.59 -8.77
C SER A 26 -10.38 -11.67 -8.86
N ASN A 27 -9.79 -11.10 -9.92
CA ASN A 27 -8.40 -10.66 -9.98
C ASN A 27 -8.39 -9.18 -9.55
N PRO A 28 -8.47 -8.87 -8.24
CA PRO A 28 -8.74 -7.53 -7.78
C PRO A 28 -7.55 -6.63 -8.11
N VAL A 29 -7.84 -5.38 -8.37
CA VAL A 29 -6.80 -4.39 -8.64
C VAL A 29 -6.31 -3.81 -7.31
N LEU A 30 -4.99 -3.74 -7.19
CA LEU A 30 -4.27 -3.14 -6.07
C LEU A 30 -3.72 -1.77 -6.45
N GLN A 31 -3.62 -0.88 -5.46
CA GLN A 31 -2.94 0.42 -5.57
C GLN A 31 -1.68 0.42 -4.70
N VAL A 32 -0.52 0.24 -5.33
CA VAL A 32 0.76 0.06 -4.65
C VAL A 32 1.62 1.32 -4.77
N GLY A 33 1.97 1.96 -3.66
CA GLY A 33 2.92 3.07 -3.63
C GLY A 33 4.35 2.58 -3.91
N ILE A 34 4.83 2.78 -5.13
CA ILE A 34 6.17 2.33 -5.57
C ILE A 34 7.26 3.38 -5.33
N ILE A 35 6.89 4.66 -5.18
CA ILE A 35 7.76 5.73 -4.67
C ILE A 35 6.91 6.58 -3.71
N GLN A 36 7.15 6.50 -2.41
CA GLN A 36 6.21 7.04 -1.40
C GLN A 36 6.46 8.49 -0.99
N ARG A 37 7.65 9.04 -1.27
CA ARG A 37 8.14 10.33 -0.72
C ARG A 37 8.66 11.30 -1.79
N PHE A 38 8.15 11.19 -3.01
CA PHE A 38 8.61 11.99 -4.15
C PHE A 38 8.39 13.48 -3.89
N GLY A 39 9.44 14.29 -3.99
CA GLY A 39 9.38 15.73 -3.74
C GLY A 39 9.59 16.14 -2.30
N THR A 40 10.04 15.22 -1.45
CA THR A 40 10.65 15.58 -0.17
C THR A 40 11.91 16.43 -0.40
N ASN A 41 12.69 16.08 -1.44
CA ASN A 41 13.75 16.94 -1.94
C ASN A 41 13.27 17.62 -3.24
N PRO A 42 13.37 18.96 -3.36
CA PRO A 42 12.98 19.68 -4.57
C PRO A 42 13.72 19.25 -5.85
N SER A 43 14.88 18.59 -5.72
CA SER A 43 15.63 18.06 -6.86
C SER A 43 15.26 16.62 -7.24
N ASP A 44 14.23 16.03 -6.62
CA ASP A 44 13.78 14.69 -6.96
C ASP A 44 13.29 14.63 -8.41
N GLU A 45 13.67 13.58 -9.13
CA GLU A 45 13.23 13.31 -10.50
C GLU A 45 12.81 11.84 -10.67
N ILE A 46 11.78 11.62 -11.48
CA ILE A 46 11.34 10.28 -11.93
C ILE A 46 11.38 10.27 -13.45
N ARG A 47 12.09 9.29 -14.04
CA ARG A 47 12.10 9.07 -15.48
C ARG A 47 11.08 7.99 -15.84
N LEU A 48 10.18 8.32 -16.74
CA LEU A 48 9.16 7.41 -17.28
C LEU A 48 9.41 7.22 -18.78
N SER A 49 9.35 5.98 -19.26
CA SER A 49 9.43 5.69 -20.69
C SER A 49 8.56 4.51 -21.11
N ALA A 50 8.09 4.56 -22.36
CA ALA A 50 7.43 3.43 -23.00
C ALA A 50 8.47 2.49 -23.62
N PRO A 51 8.19 1.18 -23.71
CA PRO A 51 8.98 0.25 -24.50
C PRO A 51 9.13 0.72 -25.97
N SER A 52 10.18 0.28 -26.64
CA SER A 52 10.45 0.65 -28.04
C SER A 52 9.25 0.38 -28.95
N GLY A 53 8.86 1.38 -29.75
CA GLY A 53 7.72 1.31 -30.65
C GLY A 53 6.36 1.55 -29.99
N SER A 54 6.32 1.85 -28.68
CA SER A 54 5.11 2.20 -27.93
C SER A 54 5.17 3.65 -27.44
N SER A 55 4.07 4.13 -26.85
CA SER A 55 3.97 5.49 -26.30
C SER A 55 3.35 5.47 -24.90
N LEU A 56 3.65 6.52 -24.14
CA LEU A 56 2.96 6.93 -22.94
C LEU A 56 1.87 7.93 -23.30
N THR A 57 0.77 7.90 -22.55
CA THR A 57 -0.23 8.95 -22.51
C THR A 57 -0.26 9.51 -21.10
N LEU A 58 0.07 10.80 -20.99
CA LEU A 58 0.05 11.58 -19.76
C LEU A 58 -1.29 12.31 -19.70
N THR A 59 -2.03 12.18 -18.60
CA THR A 59 -3.34 12.82 -18.41
C THR A 59 -3.33 13.67 -17.15
N ALA A 60 -3.57 14.98 -17.31
CA ALA A 60 -3.71 15.93 -16.22
C ALA A 60 -5.13 15.84 -15.59
N PRO A 61 -5.37 16.42 -14.40
CA PRO A 61 -6.66 16.32 -13.70
C PRO A 61 -7.85 16.94 -14.43
N ASP A 62 -7.60 17.93 -15.28
CA ASP A 62 -8.60 18.55 -16.15
C ASP A 62 -8.99 17.70 -17.36
N GLY A 63 -8.30 16.56 -17.55
CA GLY A 63 -8.50 15.63 -18.66
C GLY A 63 -7.67 15.93 -19.89
N GLU A 64 -6.80 16.95 -19.87
CA GLU A 64 -5.85 17.19 -20.97
C GLU A 64 -4.88 15.99 -21.08
N THR A 65 -4.74 15.47 -22.30
CA THR A 65 -3.88 14.31 -22.58
C THR A 65 -2.76 14.65 -23.55
N ILE A 66 -1.55 14.16 -23.27
CA ILE A 66 -0.38 14.33 -24.13
C ILE A 66 0.31 12.98 -24.33
N ALA A 67 0.61 12.66 -25.59
CA ALA A 67 1.36 11.47 -25.94
C ALA A 67 2.87 11.77 -26.02
N THR A 68 3.70 10.88 -25.49
CA THR A 68 5.16 10.96 -25.58
C THR A 68 5.77 9.56 -25.50
N THR A 69 7.02 9.35 -25.90
CA THR A 69 7.73 8.08 -25.67
C THR A 69 8.44 8.04 -24.31
N SER A 70 8.76 9.21 -23.76
CA SER A 70 9.38 9.35 -22.44
C SER A 70 9.11 10.72 -21.84
N VAL A 71 9.21 10.81 -20.51
CA VAL A 71 9.11 12.07 -19.77
C VAL A 71 9.91 11.98 -18.48
N THR A 72 10.52 13.09 -18.07
CA THR A 72 11.06 13.26 -16.72
C THR A 72 10.10 14.13 -15.93
N ILE A 73 9.68 13.64 -14.76
CA ILE A 73 8.86 14.38 -13.81
C ILE A 73 9.76 14.88 -12.68
N GLY A 74 9.72 16.17 -12.40
CA GLY A 74 10.37 16.80 -11.26
C GLY A 74 9.37 17.54 -10.39
N ILE A 75 9.87 18.39 -9.49
CA ILE A 75 9.06 19.20 -8.57
C ILE A 75 9.31 20.68 -8.81
N TYR A 76 8.22 21.43 -8.92
CA TYR A 76 8.21 22.89 -8.90
C TYR A 76 7.69 23.40 -7.56
N GLN A 77 8.49 24.21 -6.87
CA GLN A 77 8.06 24.85 -5.62
C GLN A 77 7.28 26.13 -5.90
N SER A 78 5.95 26.07 -5.78
CA SER A 78 5.08 27.24 -5.90
C SER A 78 5.01 27.99 -4.57
N ALA A 79 5.31 29.30 -4.57
CA ALA A 79 5.30 30.10 -3.34
C ALA A 79 3.87 30.30 -2.79
N LEU A 80 3.69 30.11 -1.49
CA LEU A 80 2.43 30.33 -0.78
C LEU A 80 2.41 31.74 -0.17
N THR A 81 1.39 32.52 -0.52
CA THR A 81 1.16 33.86 0.03
C THR A 81 -0.30 34.02 0.45
N PRO A 82 -0.62 33.99 1.76
CA PRO A 82 0.29 33.84 2.90
C PRO A 82 0.88 32.42 3.02
N PRO A 83 1.96 32.23 3.82
CA PRO A 83 2.39 30.90 4.21
C PRO A 83 1.25 30.10 4.85
N GLU A 84 1.19 28.81 4.55
CA GLU A 84 0.23 27.89 5.13
C GLU A 84 0.77 27.39 6.48
N THR A 85 -0.11 27.21 7.46
CA THR A 85 0.22 26.57 8.74
C THR A 85 -0.60 25.31 8.88
N ILE A 86 0.07 24.18 8.94
CA ILE A 86 -0.54 22.87 9.12
C ILE A 86 -0.42 22.50 10.59
N GLN A 87 -1.54 22.17 11.20
CA GLN A 87 -1.62 21.71 12.57
C GLN A 87 -2.34 20.38 12.60
N ARG A 88 -1.78 19.43 13.36
CA ARG A 88 -2.40 18.12 13.60
C ARG A 88 -2.06 17.63 15.00
N LEU A 89 -2.88 16.74 15.52
CA LEU A 89 -2.65 16.10 16.81
C LEU A 89 -2.18 14.67 16.60
N ILE A 90 -0.98 14.36 17.08
CA ILE A 90 -0.43 13.01 17.10
C ILE A 90 -0.82 12.38 18.42
N LEU A 91 -1.61 11.31 18.38
CA LEU A 91 -2.13 10.62 19.54
C LEU A 91 -1.14 9.58 20.10
N SER A 92 -0.37 8.93 19.22
CA SER A 92 0.70 8.00 19.59
C SER A 92 1.64 7.70 18.41
N SER A 93 2.80 7.10 18.70
CA SER A 93 3.83 6.68 17.75
C SER A 93 4.19 5.21 17.97
N HIS A 94 4.47 4.47 16.90
CA HIS A 94 4.69 3.02 16.90
C HIS A 94 5.69 2.58 15.85
N ARG A 95 6.32 1.43 16.10
CA ARG A 95 7.30 0.83 15.17
C ARG A 95 6.67 0.06 14.02
N SER A 96 5.44 -0.40 14.19
CA SER A 96 4.73 -1.20 13.20
C SER A 96 3.31 -0.68 12.99
N PHE A 97 2.76 -0.99 11.82
CA PHE A 97 1.38 -0.68 11.48
C PHE A 97 0.41 -1.32 12.48
N GLU A 98 0.64 -2.59 12.83
CA GLU A 98 -0.27 -3.37 13.67
C GLU A 98 -0.35 -2.77 15.09
N SER A 99 0.77 -2.27 15.61
CA SER A 99 0.80 -1.57 16.90
C SER A 99 0.07 -0.22 16.81
N ALA A 100 0.22 0.50 15.70
CA ALA A 100 -0.49 1.76 15.47
C ALA A 100 -2.00 1.53 15.29
N GLU A 101 -2.39 0.48 14.57
CA GLU A 101 -3.78 0.08 14.35
C GLU A 101 -4.46 -0.30 15.66
N ALA A 102 -3.83 -1.16 16.47
CA ALA A 102 -4.34 -1.49 17.80
C ALA A 102 -4.49 -0.24 18.67
N SER A 103 -3.54 0.70 18.61
CA SER A 103 -3.68 1.96 19.33
C SER A 103 -4.79 2.85 18.78
N GLY A 104 -4.99 2.92 17.46
CA GLY A 104 -6.07 3.66 16.81
C GLY A 104 -7.45 3.13 17.23
N GLN A 105 -7.59 1.81 17.35
CA GLN A 105 -8.82 1.18 17.86
C GLN A 105 -9.11 1.62 19.30
N VAL A 106 -8.11 1.65 20.19
CA VAL A 106 -8.27 2.15 21.56
C VAL A 106 -8.74 3.61 21.57
N TRP A 107 -8.25 4.46 20.66
CA TRP A 107 -8.72 5.84 20.54
C TRP A 107 -10.15 5.93 20.00
N SER A 108 -10.49 5.10 19.02
CA SER A 108 -11.85 5.02 18.47
C SER A 108 -12.87 4.55 19.51
N GLU A 109 -12.52 3.61 20.38
CA GLU A 109 -13.34 3.18 21.52
C GLU A 109 -13.61 4.31 22.54
N LEU A 110 -12.72 5.31 22.59
CA LEU A 110 -12.88 6.52 23.41
C LEU A 110 -13.68 7.61 22.68
N GLY A 111 -14.19 7.34 21.48
CA GLY A 111 -14.94 8.29 20.66
C GLY A 111 -14.07 9.31 19.92
N ILE A 112 -12.77 9.02 19.75
CA ILE A 112 -11.84 9.87 19.01
C ILE A 112 -11.51 9.17 17.69
N ASP A 113 -11.96 9.74 16.58
CA ASP A 113 -11.68 9.23 15.24
C ASP A 113 -10.20 9.42 14.90
N THR A 114 -9.61 8.43 14.22
CA THR A 114 -8.17 8.41 13.95
C THR A 114 -7.83 8.05 12.51
N GLU A 115 -6.67 8.52 12.05
CA GLU A 115 -6.03 8.07 10.83
C GLU A 115 -4.63 7.53 11.15
N LEU A 116 -4.20 6.48 10.45
CA LEU A 116 -2.85 5.93 10.59
C LEU A 116 -1.95 6.51 9.51
N ALA A 117 -0.83 7.08 9.93
CA ALA A 117 0.12 7.75 9.05
C ALA A 117 1.53 7.21 9.29
N GLN A 118 2.39 7.23 8.27
CA GLN A 118 3.77 6.77 8.35
C GLN A 118 4.76 7.84 7.85
N PRO A 119 4.80 9.07 8.39
CA PRO A 119 5.73 10.09 7.91
C PRO A 119 7.21 9.65 8.01
N ASP A 120 7.56 9.02 9.14
CA ASP A 120 8.88 8.44 9.44
C ASP A 120 8.66 7.08 10.13
N GLU A 121 8.02 7.13 11.29
CA GLU A 121 7.45 5.99 12.03
C GLU A 121 5.93 5.96 11.89
N TRP A 122 5.30 4.86 12.27
CA TRP A 122 3.84 4.79 12.30
C TRP A 122 3.30 5.69 13.41
N GLN A 123 2.29 6.48 13.08
CA GLN A 123 1.67 7.44 13.98
C GLN A 123 0.16 7.28 13.89
N VAL A 124 -0.50 7.40 15.04
CA VAL A 124 -1.94 7.56 15.10
C VAL A 124 -2.21 9.05 15.18
N TRP A 125 -2.84 9.61 14.17
CA TRP A 125 -3.29 11.00 14.18
C TRP A 125 -4.76 11.07 14.58
N ALA A 126 -5.14 12.13 15.28
CA ALA A 126 -6.55 12.51 15.31
C ALA A 126 -7.00 12.79 13.88
N HIS A 127 -8.22 12.36 13.51
CA HIS A 127 -8.72 12.49 12.16
C HIS A 127 -8.63 13.94 11.65
N ARG A 128 -8.21 14.12 10.39
CA ARG A 128 -8.00 15.47 9.82
C ARG A 128 -9.26 16.31 9.65
N ASP A 129 -10.43 15.73 9.88
CA ASP A 129 -11.72 16.44 9.84
C ASP A 129 -12.02 17.21 11.15
N TYR A 130 -11.28 16.96 12.23
CA TYR A 130 -11.39 17.78 13.43
C TYR A 130 -10.88 19.20 13.15
N ASP A 131 -11.68 20.21 13.51
CA ASP A 131 -11.21 21.59 13.52
C ASP A 131 -10.26 21.85 14.70
N LEU A 132 -9.63 23.03 14.73
CA LEU A 132 -8.67 23.38 15.78
C LEU A 132 -9.28 23.35 17.19
N ALA A 133 -10.57 23.66 17.34
CA ALA A 133 -11.25 23.62 18.62
C ALA A 133 -11.46 22.18 19.09
N GLY A 134 -11.86 21.27 18.19
CA GLY A 134 -11.99 19.84 18.46
C GLY A 134 -10.64 19.21 18.83
N LEU A 135 -9.58 19.51 18.07
CA LEU A 135 -8.23 19.05 18.38
C LEU A 135 -7.74 19.56 19.76
N ALA A 136 -8.05 20.82 20.10
CA ALA A 136 -7.72 21.38 21.41
C ALA A 136 -8.47 20.67 22.55
N GLN A 137 -9.76 20.37 22.37
CA GLN A 137 -10.54 19.61 23.36
C GLN A 137 -9.97 18.20 23.57
N ILE A 138 -9.58 17.51 22.48
CA ILE A 138 -8.94 16.19 22.57
C ILE A 138 -7.62 16.28 23.33
N TYR A 139 -6.80 17.29 23.03
CA TYR A 139 -5.52 17.50 23.71
C TYR A 139 -5.70 17.76 25.21
N GLU A 140 -6.58 18.69 25.59
CA GLU A 140 -6.88 19.01 26.99
C GLU A 140 -7.43 17.79 27.74
N TRP A 141 -8.33 17.02 27.12
CA TRP A 141 -8.83 15.77 27.68
C TRP A 141 -7.71 14.75 27.87
N ALA A 142 -6.79 14.62 26.91
CA ALA A 142 -5.67 13.70 26.99
C ALA A 142 -4.72 14.06 28.13
N GLU A 143 -4.41 15.35 28.32
CA GLU A 143 -3.62 15.84 29.46
C GLU A 143 -4.29 15.53 30.80
N ALA A 144 -5.60 15.78 30.91
CA ALA A 144 -6.36 15.51 32.13
C ALA A 144 -6.44 14.00 32.49
N ASN A 145 -6.24 13.11 31.51
CA ASN A 145 -6.24 11.65 31.67
C ASN A 145 -4.82 11.04 31.59
N GLU A 146 -3.78 11.85 31.80
CA GLU A 146 -2.37 11.42 31.86
C GLU A 146 -1.88 10.68 30.58
N ARG A 147 -2.46 11.00 29.42
CA ARG A 147 -2.04 10.43 28.12
C ARG A 147 -0.86 11.20 27.54
N VAL A 148 0.30 11.04 28.18
CA VAL A 148 1.54 11.81 27.95
C VAL A 148 2.13 11.73 26.54
N ASN A 149 1.67 10.81 25.69
CA ASN A 149 2.19 10.65 24.32
C ASN A 149 1.48 11.52 23.28
N VAL A 150 0.34 12.14 23.65
CA VAL A 150 -0.40 13.03 22.77
C VAL A 150 0.36 14.34 22.61
N ARG A 151 0.60 14.77 21.38
CA ARG A 151 1.37 15.98 21.09
C ARG A 151 0.88 16.70 19.85
N TRP A 152 0.99 18.02 19.90
CA TRP A 152 0.81 18.87 18.72
C TRP A 152 1.97 18.70 17.74
N HIS A 153 1.62 18.67 16.47
CA HIS A 153 2.56 18.89 15.38
C HIS A 153 2.13 20.13 14.60
N GLN A 154 3.05 21.05 14.41
CA GLN A 154 2.83 22.28 13.65
C GLN A 154 3.95 22.47 12.63
N GLU A 155 3.57 22.73 11.38
CA GLU A 155 4.47 22.97 10.27
C GLU A 155 4.04 24.25 9.54
N THR A 156 4.96 25.18 9.31
CA THR A 156 4.71 26.34 8.43
C THR A 156 5.28 26.07 7.06
N ARG A 157 4.41 26.02 6.04
CA ARG A 157 4.81 25.86 4.64
C ARG A 157 4.81 27.20 3.91
N ARG A 158 5.95 27.49 3.30
CA ARG A 158 6.13 28.65 2.43
C ARG A 158 5.99 28.30 0.95
N TYR A 159 5.98 27.01 0.63
CA TYR A 159 5.90 26.50 -0.73
C TYR A 159 4.96 25.29 -0.78
N ALA A 160 4.17 25.20 -1.84
CA ALA A 160 3.42 24.02 -2.23
C ALA A 160 4.15 23.35 -3.41
N PRO A 161 4.55 22.07 -3.30
CA PRO A 161 5.16 21.36 -4.42
C PRO A 161 4.11 21.01 -5.47
N LEU A 162 4.40 21.31 -6.73
CA LEU A 162 3.67 20.83 -7.90
C LEU A 162 4.55 19.86 -8.68
N LEU A 163 3.96 18.82 -9.25
CA LEU A 163 4.61 18.02 -10.27
C LEU A 163 4.96 18.94 -11.44
N GLN A 164 6.13 18.77 -12.03
CA GLN A 164 6.52 19.48 -13.24
C GLN A 164 7.05 18.50 -14.26
N TRP A 165 6.60 18.62 -15.50
CA TRP A 165 7.13 17.84 -16.61
C TRP A 165 7.14 18.65 -17.90
N GLN A 166 7.93 18.20 -18.87
CA GLN A 166 8.08 18.86 -20.14
C GLN A 166 7.90 17.86 -21.29
N VAL A 167 7.13 18.24 -22.30
CA VAL A 167 6.99 17.51 -23.56
C VAL A 167 7.19 18.48 -24.71
N GLY A 168 8.25 18.28 -25.50
CA GLY A 168 8.70 19.26 -26.48
C GLY A 168 9.05 20.59 -25.80
N ASP A 169 8.42 21.69 -26.24
CA ASP A 169 8.60 23.03 -25.68
C ASP A 169 7.58 23.40 -24.59
N GLN A 170 6.62 22.51 -24.31
CA GLN A 170 5.55 22.78 -23.34
C GLN A 170 5.93 22.26 -21.96
N VAL A 171 5.83 23.12 -20.95
CA VAL A 171 6.04 22.78 -19.54
C VAL A 171 4.69 22.75 -18.84
N PHE A 172 4.44 21.66 -18.14
CA PHE A 172 3.21 21.41 -17.40
C PHE A 172 3.50 21.39 -15.91
N ARG A 173 2.53 21.84 -15.13
CA ARG A 173 2.59 21.83 -13.67
C ARG A 173 1.23 21.50 -13.09
N ASP A 174 1.17 20.47 -12.26
CA ASP A 174 -0.09 20.05 -11.65
C ASP A 174 0.13 19.29 -10.33
N THR A 175 -0.97 18.97 -9.67
CA THR A 175 -1.06 18.21 -8.43
C THR A 175 -1.27 16.72 -8.67
N GLN A 176 -1.62 16.27 -9.88
CA GLN A 176 -1.66 14.85 -10.20
C GLN A 176 -1.29 14.61 -11.66
N LEU A 177 -0.86 13.39 -11.95
CA LEU A 177 -0.59 12.95 -13.30
C LEU A 177 -0.92 11.46 -13.43
N LEU A 178 -1.85 11.11 -14.31
CA LEU A 178 -2.11 9.72 -14.69
C LEU A 178 -1.25 9.38 -15.91
N ILE A 179 -0.58 8.24 -15.84
CA ILE A 179 0.27 7.70 -16.89
C ILE A 179 -0.26 6.34 -17.30
N THR A 180 -0.56 6.23 -18.59
CA THR A 180 -0.93 4.98 -19.25
C THR A 180 0.02 4.74 -20.43
N THR A 181 0.04 3.52 -20.94
CA THR A 181 0.85 3.16 -22.10
C THR A 181 0.05 2.29 -23.06
N THR A 182 0.42 2.31 -24.33
CA THR A 182 -0.07 1.37 -25.35
C THR A 182 0.60 0.00 -25.29
N ALA A 183 1.69 -0.13 -24.52
CA ALA A 183 2.35 -1.39 -24.24
C ALA A 183 1.71 -2.13 -23.04
N ASP A 184 2.28 -3.28 -22.69
CA ASP A 184 1.93 -4.03 -21.47
C ASP A 184 2.58 -3.48 -20.19
N ARG A 185 3.53 -2.54 -20.32
CA ARG A 185 4.33 -2.00 -19.21
C ARG A 185 4.87 -0.60 -19.48
N THR A 186 5.03 0.18 -18.41
CA THR A 186 5.78 1.45 -18.38
C THR A 186 7.11 1.24 -17.64
N LEU A 187 8.19 1.82 -18.14
CA LEU A 187 9.48 1.81 -17.43
C LEU A 187 9.55 3.01 -16.47
N VAL A 188 9.76 2.75 -15.19
CA VAL A 188 9.98 3.75 -14.14
C VAL A 188 11.42 3.63 -13.70
N ASN A 189 12.26 4.63 -13.99
CA ASN A 189 13.71 4.57 -13.73
C ASN A 189 14.31 3.24 -14.21
N ASP A 190 13.98 2.85 -15.44
CA ASP A 190 14.42 1.63 -16.13
C ASP A 190 13.79 0.30 -15.60
N LEU A 191 12.98 0.35 -14.54
CA LEU A 191 12.24 -0.82 -14.04
C LEU A 191 10.84 -0.95 -14.67
N PRO A 192 10.44 -2.12 -15.19
CA PRO A 192 9.15 -2.29 -15.85
C PRO A 192 8.00 -2.46 -14.84
N TYR A 193 6.91 -1.71 -15.01
CA TYR A 193 5.67 -1.85 -14.24
C TYR A 193 4.48 -2.03 -15.18
N ALA A 194 3.68 -3.06 -14.92
CA ALA A 194 2.41 -3.28 -15.62
C ALA A 194 1.29 -2.39 -15.03
N GLY A 195 0.17 -2.32 -15.73
CA GLY A 195 -0.99 -1.53 -15.29
C GLY A 195 -0.79 -0.04 -15.52
N THR A 196 -1.42 0.78 -14.70
CA THR A 196 -1.33 2.25 -14.80
C THR A 196 -0.54 2.83 -13.64
N LEU A 197 -0.01 4.03 -13.85
CA LEU A 197 0.74 4.77 -12.83
C LEU A 197 0.05 6.09 -12.58
N ARG A 198 0.01 6.53 -11.33
CA ARG A 198 -0.51 7.84 -10.94
C ARG A 198 0.45 8.50 -9.97
N LEU A 199 0.90 9.71 -10.30
CA LEU A 199 1.49 10.61 -9.31
C LEU A 199 0.36 11.38 -8.65
N GLN A 200 0.33 11.35 -7.31
CA GLN A 200 -0.71 11.96 -6.50
C GLN A 200 -0.13 12.55 -5.21
N PRO A 201 -0.77 13.56 -4.59
CA PRO A 201 -0.35 14.07 -3.31
C PRO A 201 -0.63 13.06 -2.20
N ASN A 202 0.15 13.10 -1.13
CA ASN A 202 -0.05 12.30 0.07
C ASN A 202 -0.28 13.18 1.32
N ALA A 203 -0.49 12.55 2.49
CA ALA A 203 -0.86 13.25 3.72
C ALA A 203 0.24 14.15 4.31
N TYR A 204 1.44 14.11 3.73
CA TYR A 204 2.64 14.78 4.24
C TYR A 204 3.04 15.96 3.36
N GLY A 205 2.28 16.28 2.31
CA GLY A 205 2.59 17.42 1.43
C GLY A 205 3.66 17.15 0.40
N ASN A 206 3.95 15.88 0.12
CA ASN A 206 4.74 15.47 -1.03
C ASN A 206 3.91 14.47 -1.85
N TYR A 207 4.56 13.72 -2.73
CA TYR A 207 3.88 12.89 -3.72
C TYR A 207 4.20 11.41 -3.57
N THR A 208 3.24 10.59 -3.98
CA THR A 208 3.41 9.16 -4.14
C THR A 208 3.20 8.77 -5.60
N LEU A 209 4.12 7.99 -6.17
CA LEU A 209 3.89 7.27 -7.42
C LEU A 209 3.19 5.96 -7.09
N VAL A 210 1.91 5.86 -7.46
CA VAL A 210 1.06 4.70 -7.21
C VAL A 210 0.94 3.88 -8.48
N ASN A 211 1.21 2.59 -8.40
CA ASN A 211 0.94 1.62 -9.44
C ASN A 211 -0.39 0.92 -9.20
N THR A 212 -1.32 1.07 -10.14
CA THR A 212 -2.62 0.40 -10.14
C THR A 212 -2.52 -0.86 -11.00
N VAL A 213 -2.55 -2.04 -10.38
CA VAL A 213 -2.17 -3.31 -11.00
C VAL A 213 -3.05 -4.47 -10.51
N PRO A 214 -3.48 -5.40 -11.37
CA PRO A 214 -4.17 -6.61 -10.92
C PRO A 214 -3.30 -7.48 -10.01
N ILE A 215 -3.89 -8.08 -8.97
CA ILE A 215 -3.13 -8.80 -7.93
C ILE A 215 -2.26 -9.93 -8.51
N GLU A 216 -2.76 -10.68 -9.50
CA GLU A 216 -1.98 -11.78 -10.08
C GLU A 216 -0.73 -11.27 -10.81
N THR A 217 -0.80 -10.06 -11.39
CA THR A 217 0.35 -9.40 -12.00
C THR A 217 1.30 -8.83 -10.94
N TYR A 218 0.76 -8.25 -9.86
CA TYR A 218 1.53 -7.79 -8.71
C TYR A 218 2.38 -8.91 -8.11
N LEU A 219 1.80 -10.10 -7.93
CA LEU A 219 2.49 -11.26 -7.35
C LEU A 219 3.71 -11.71 -8.16
N ARG A 220 3.73 -11.50 -9.48
CA ARG A 220 4.90 -11.80 -10.34
C ARG A 220 6.11 -10.95 -9.95
N GLY A 221 5.86 -9.76 -9.43
CA GLY A 221 6.87 -8.84 -8.91
C GLY A 221 7.19 -8.98 -7.42
N VAL A 222 6.47 -9.84 -6.71
CA VAL A 222 6.65 -10.09 -5.26
C VAL A 222 7.28 -11.45 -5.01
N VAL A 223 6.63 -12.52 -5.50
CA VAL A 223 6.98 -13.91 -5.14
C VAL A 223 8.47 -14.23 -5.38
N PRO A 224 9.07 -13.90 -6.54
CA PRO A 224 10.50 -14.18 -6.76
C PRO A 224 11.44 -13.45 -5.79
N HIS A 225 11.05 -12.27 -5.32
CA HIS A 225 11.89 -11.43 -4.44
C HIS A 225 11.72 -11.77 -2.96
N GLU A 226 10.64 -12.45 -2.58
CA GLU A 226 10.38 -12.86 -1.19
C GLU A 226 10.95 -14.24 -0.84
N ILE A 227 10.83 -15.22 -1.74
CA ILE A 227 11.29 -16.61 -1.48
C ILE A 227 12.56 -16.99 -2.26
N GLY A 228 12.95 -16.17 -3.23
CA GLY A 228 14.09 -16.43 -4.12
C GLY A 228 13.78 -17.41 -5.25
N TYR A 229 14.73 -17.54 -6.19
CA TYR A 229 14.55 -18.24 -7.47
C TYR A 229 14.70 -19.77 -7.42
N GLN A 230 15.19 -20.33 -6.30
CA GLN A 230 15.58 -21.74 -6.19
C GLN A 230 14.69 -22.54 -5.22
N ALA A 231 13.60 -21.96 -4.73
CA ALA A 231 12.69 -22.64 -3.83
C ALA A 231 11.96 -23.81 -4.53
N PRO A 232 11.63 -24.90 -3.81
CA PRO A 232 10.82 -25.98 -4.36
C PRO A 232 9.43 -25.48 -4.80
N GLN A 233 8.85 -26.06 -5.86
CA GLN A 233 7.58 -25.61 -6.42
C GLN A 233 6.46 -25.45 -5.38
N ALA A 234 6.26 -26.44 -4.50
CA ALA A 234 5.23 -26.37 -3.46
C ALA A 234 5.44 -25.19 -2.48
N ALA A 235 6.68 -24.80 -2.22
CA ALA A 235 7.00 -23.64 -1.40
C ALA A 235 6.68 -22.33 -2.13
N VAL A 236 6.93 -22.27 -3.45
CA VAL A 236 6.57 -21.12 -4.29
C VAL A 236 5.04 -20.98 -4.41
N GLU A 237 4.30 -22.08 -4.51
CA GLU A 237 2.84 -22.10 -4.48
C GLU A 237 2.30 -21.61 -3.13
N ALA A 238 2.86 -22.09 -2.02
CA ALA A 238 2.51 -21.60 -0.69
C ALA A 238 2.81 -20.10 -0.54
N GLN A 239 3.98 -19.63 -1.01
CA GLN A 239 4.33 -18.21 -1.00
C GLN A 239 3.35 -17.38 -1.82
N ALA A 240 2.90 -17.84 -2.98
CA ALA A 240 1.92 -17.13 -3.80
C ALA A 240 0.58 -16.96 -3.06
N ILE A 241 0.09 -18.00 -2.38
CA ILE A 241 -1.13 -17.94 -1.56
C ILE A 241 -0.95 -16.99 -0.38
N LEU A 242 0.17 -17.08 0.35
CA LEU A 242 0.45 -16.21 1.50
C LEU A 242 0.57 -14.74 1.06
N ALA A 243 1.33 -14.48 0.00
CA ALA A 243 1.51 -13.13 -0.53
C ALA A 243 0.19 -12.52 -1.02
N ARG A 244 -0.66 -13.30 -1.69
CA ARG A 244 -1.99 -12.86 -2.11
C ARG A 244 -2.87 -12.51 -0.91
N THR A 245 -2.86 -13.38 0.10
CA THR A 245 -3.64 -13.20 1.33
C THR A 245 -3.20 -11.93 2.06
N TYR A 246 -1.88 -11.76 2.23
CA TYR A 246 -1.31 -10.56 2.83
C TYR A 246 -1.75 -9.30 2.10
N ALA A 247 -1.57 -9.24 0.78
CA ALA A 247 -1.89 -8.07 -0.03
C ALA A 247 -3.38 -7.69 0.08
N LEU A 248 -4.28 -8.68 0.06
CA LEU A 248 -5.72 -8.44 0.19
C LEU A 248 -6.13 -8.02 1.61
N GLN A 249 -5.53 -8.62 2.63
CA GLN A 249 -5.83 -8.32 4.04
C GLN A 249 -5.33 -6.94 4.46
N ASN A 250 -4.27 -6.42 3.81
CA ASN A 250 -3.56 -5.22 4.22
C ASN A 250 -3.84 -3.99 3.34
N ARG A 251 -4.95 -3.98 2.58
CA ARG A 251 -5.26 -2.90 1.62
C ARG A 251 -5.50 -1.53 2.27
N HIS A 252 -5.65 -1.47 3.58
CA HIS A 252 -5.95 -0.25 4.33
C HIS A 252 -4.72 0.43 4.93
N ARG A 253 -3.52 -0.17 4.83
CA ARG A 253 -2.31 0.31 5.52
C ARG A 253 -1.98 1.78 5.24
N PHE A 254 -2.20 2.24 4.01
CA PHE A 254 -1.88 3.60 3.57
C PHE A 254 -3.11 4.40 3.12
N ALA A 255 -4.27 4.11 3.72
CA ALA A 255 -5.52 4.80 3.37
C ALA A 255 -5.41 6.33 3.44
N ILE A 256 -4.68 6.86 4.43
CA ILE A 256 -4.46 8.31 4.60
C ILE A 256 -3.78 8.97 3.39
N ASP A 257 -3.00 8.18 2.64
CA ASP A 257 -2.20 8.59 1.49
C ASP A 257 -2.87 8.24 0.14
N ASN A 258 -4.10 7.71 0.19
CA ASN A 258 -4.91 7.30 -0.97
C ASN A 258 -4.27 6.17 -1.82
N TYR A 259 -3.64 5.20 -1.17
CA TYR A 259 -3.23 3.92 -1.76
C TYR A 259 -3.27 2.81 -0.70
N GLU A 260 -2.89 1.59 -1.08
CA GLU A 260 -3.17 0.40 -0.29
C GLU A 260 -1.91 -0.22 0.33
N LEU A 261 -0.89 -0.46 -0.48
CA LEU A 261 0.34 -1.17 -0.06
C LEU A 261 1.59 -0.40 -0.51
N CYS A 262 2.67 -0.55 0.23
CA CYS A 262 4.00 -0.10 -0.13
C CYS A 262 4.76 -1.19 -0.92
N ALA A 263 5.80 -0.80 -1.65
CA ALA A 263 6.61 -1.71 -2.46
C ALA A 263 7.91 -2.20 -1.78
N ASP A 264 8.04 -1.95 -0.47
CA ASP A 264 9.21 -2.30 0.33
C ASP A 264 8.89 -3.31 1.45
N THR A 265 9.87 -3.57 2.30
CA THR A 265 9.79 -4.58 3.38
C THR A 265 8.79 -4.25 4.49
N GLN A 266 8.22 -3.03 4.55
CA GLN A 266 7.10 -2.76 5.47
C GLN A 266 5.79 -3.40 5.02
N CYS A 267 5.74 -3.82 3.74
CA CYS A 267 4.66 -4.56 3.13
C CYS A 267 5.22 -5.83 2.50
N GLN A 268 5.49 -5.79 1.20
CA GLN A 268 6.11 -6.86 0.44
C GLN A 268 7.04 -6.23 -0.60
N VAL A 269 8.16 -6.88 -0.86
CA VAL A 269 9.13 -6.41 -1.84
C VAL A 269 8.55 -6.54 -3.25
N TYR A 270 8.05 -5.43 -3.80
CA TYR A 270 7.45 -5.38 -5.14
C TYR A 270 8.33 -4.62 -6.12
N LYS A 271 8.79 -5.30 -7.19
CA LYS A 271 9.67 -4.70 -8.22
C LYS A 271 9.06 -4.65 -9.61
N GLY A 272 7.74 -4.56 -9.71
CA GLY A 272 7.05 -4.57 -11.00
C GLY A 272 7.24 -5.90 -11.72
N LEU A 273 7.67 -5.86 -12.98
CA LEU A 273 8.00 -7.03 -13.79
C LEU A 273 9.53 -7.30 -13.84
N ASP A 274 10.31 -6.64 -12.98
CA ASP A 274 11.74 -6.94 -12.88
C ASP A 274 11.97 -8.27 -12.13
N GLY A 275 12.82 -9.12 -12.69
CA GLY A 275 13.14 -10.42 -12.08
C GLY A 275 11.96 -11.40 -11.99
N THR A 276 10.94 -11.31 -12.86
CA THR A 276 9.89 -12.34 -12.91
C THR A 276 10.50 -13.70 -13.24
N ALA A 277 10.00 -14.77 -12.60
CA ALA A 277 10.52 -16.12 -12.78
C ALA A 277 9.43 -17.06 -13.27
N TRP A 278 9.75 -17.92 -14.25
CA TRP A 278 8.79 -18.87 -14.82
C TRP A 278 8.14 -19.79 -13.78
N MET A 279 8.92 -20.28 -12.81
CA MET A 279 8.39 -21.13 -11.73
C MET A 279 7.41 -20.37 -10.82
N ALA A 280 7.67 -19.08 -10.57
CA ALA A 280 6.74 -18.22 -9.83
C ALA A 280 5.47 -17.95 -10.64
N ASP A 281 5.61 -17.63 -11.93
CA ASP A 281 4.46 -17.41 -12.83
C ASP A 281 3.55 -18.66 -12.89
N GLN A 282 4.14 -19.86 -12.95
CA GLN A 282 3.39 -21.12 -12.91
C GLN A 282 2.70 -21.34 -11.56
N ALA A 283 3.39 -21.11 -10.45
CA ALA A 283 2.83 -21.26 -9.11
C ALA A 283 1.67 -20.28 -8.85
N ILE A 284 1.83 -19.02 -9.27
CA ILE A 284 0.79 -17.98 -9.20
C ILE A 284 -0.43 -18.42 -10.01
N ALA A 285 -0.24 -18.87 -11.26
CA ALA A 285 -1.34 -19.33 -12.11
C ALA A 285 -2.05 -20.58 -11.56
N THR A 286 -1.30 -21.53 -10.99
CA THR A 286 -1.85 -22.78 -10.41
C THR A 286 -2.63 -22.51 -9.13
N THR A 287 -2.28 -21.45 -8.40
CA THR A 287 -2.92 -21.04 -7.14
C THR A 287 -3.79 -19.79 -7.30
N ALA A 288 -4.19 -19.46 -8.53
CA ALA A 288 -4.94 -18.23 -8.83
C ALA A 288 -6.21 -18.15 -7.96
N GLY A 289 -6.40 -16.98 -7.33
CA GLY A 289 -7.54 -16.73 -6.43
C GLY A 289 -7.52 -17.51 -5.11
N GLN A 290 -6.55 -18.39 -4.85
CA GLN A 290 -6.43 -19.07 -3.56
C GLN A 290 -5.85 -18.14 -2.50
N VAL A 291 -6.51 -18.11 -1.35
CA VAL A 291 -6.17 -17.31 -0.18
C VAL A 291 -6.30 -18.15 1.09
N LEU A 292 -5.57 -17.78 2.14
CA LEU A 292 -5.68 -18.38 3.46
C LEU A 292 -6.77 -17.64 4.25
N THR A 293 -7.68 -18.40 4.84
CA THR A 293 -8.76 -17.85 5.67
C THR A 293 -8.81 -18.54 7.03
N TYR A 294 -9.25 -17.80 8.03
CA TYR A 294 -9.56 -18.29 9.37
C TYR A 294 -10.89 -17.69 9.80
N GLU A 295 -11.83 -18.52 10.26
CA GLU A 295 -13.20 -18.09 10.64
C GLU A 295 -13.92 -17.25 9.56
N GLY A 296 -13.65 -17.55 8.29
CA GLY A 296 -14.28 -16.87 7.16
C GLY A 296 -13.69 -15.50 6.82
N GLN A 297 -12.64 -15.06 7.50
CA GLN A 297 -11.88 -13.84 7.21
C GLN A 297 -10.52 -14.20 6.63
N LEU A 298 -9.91 -13.30 5.86
CA LEU A 298 -8.53 -13.46 5.41
C LEU A 298 -7.61 -13.54 6.64
N ALA A 299 -6.72 -14.52 6.65
CA ALA A 299 -5.76 -14.67 7.74
C ALA A 299 -4.68 -13.59 7.67
N ASP A 300 -4.12 -13.23 8.83
CA ASP A 300 -2.90 -12.42 8.88
C ASP A 300 -1.69 -13.28 8.44
N ALA A 301 -1.40 -13.24 7.15
CA ALA A 301 -0.45 -14.13 6.49
C ALA A 301 0.98 -13.56 6.49
N VAL A 302 1.50 -13.21 7.66
CA VAL A 302 2.90 -12.77 7.82
C VAL A 302 3.89 -13.91 7.56
N TYR A 303 5.02 -13.59 6.94
CA TYR A 303 6.08 -14.54 6.64
C TYR A 303 7.46 -13.91 6.89
N SER A 304 8.48 -14.75 7.09
CA SER A 304 9.86 -14.30 7.33
C SER A 304 10.87 -15.28 6.74
N SER A 305 12.08 -14.78 6.43
CA SER A 305 13.12 -15.57 5.75
C SER A 305 13.67 -16.72 6.60
N THR A 306 13.89 -16.52 7.91
CA THR A 306 14.42 -17.56 8.80
C THR A 306 13.96 -17.31 10.22
N THR A 307 13.60 -18.37 10.92
CA THR A 307 13.14 -18.34 12.31
C THR A 307 14.15 -19.06 13.20
N GLY A 308 14.19 -18.72 14.50
CA GLY A 308 15.09 -19.33 15.47
C GLY A 308 14.74 -20.78 15.86
N GLY A 309 13.86 -21.45 15.11
CA GLY A 309 13.40 -22.82 15.34
C GLY A 309 11.96 -22.97 15.88
N ILE A 310 11.30 -21.87 16.26
CA ILE A 310 9.91 -21.83 16.74
C ILE A 310 9.22 -20.59 16.13
N THR A 311 7.95 -20.73 15.73
CA THR A 311 7.06 -19.66 15.26
C THR A 311 5.78 -19.66 16.07
#